data_AF-A0A3S1BUF1-F1
#
_entry.id   AF-A0A3S1BUF1-F1
#
_cell.length_a   1.000
_cell.length_b   1.000
_cell.length_c   1.000
_cell.angle_alpha   90.00
_cell.angle_beta   90.00
_cell.angle_gamma   90.00
#
_symmetry.space_group_name_H-M   'P 1'
#
loop_
_entity.id
_entity.type
_entity.pdbx_description
1 polymer ?
#
loop_
_entity_poly.entity_id
_entity_poly.type
_entity_poly.pdbx_seq_one_letter_code
_entity_poly.pdbx_strand_id
1 'polypeptide(L)' 'MLIGSVPRNFTEDPWLDVLQNNPIPILQRNGNIPIKLAGVVDLALTEKPQIYFQSAEKFKKALIDI' A
#
# COMPACT_ATOMS: atom_id res chain seq x y z
N MET A 1 -9.27 -7.49 6.25
CA MET A 1 -7.89 -7.23 5.77
C MET A 1 -7.64 -8.07 4.53
N LEU A 2 -6.93 -7.54 3.52
CA LEU A 2 -6.70 -8.25 2.24
C LEU A 2 -5.66 -9.38 2.34
N ILE A 3 -4.64 -9.22 3.19
CA ILE A 3 -3.46 -10.11 3.23
C ILE A 3 -3.16 -10.67 4.62
N GLY A 4 -3.69 -10.05 5.68
CA GLY A 4 -3.41 -10.48 7.06
C GLY A 4 -2.01 -10.12 7.57
N SER A 5 -1.21 -9.39 6.77
CA SER A 5 0.08 -8.83 7.16
C SER A 5 0.14 -7.32 6.88
N VAL A 6 1.11 -6.67 7.52
CA VAL A 6 1.45 -5.27 7.27
C VAL A 6 2.20 -5.09 5.94
N PRO A 7 2.18 -3.88 5.33
CA PRO A 7 2.72 -3.67 3.98
C PRO A 7 4.25 -3.74 3.86
N ARG A 8 4.98 -3.47 4.95
CA ARG A 8 6.45 -3.46 4.99
C ARG A 8 6.99 -4.72 5.66
N ASN A 9 8.22 -5.08 5.32
CA ASN A 9 8.96 -6.05 6.13
C ASN A 9 9.59 -5.31 7.31
N PHE A 10 9.53 -5.98 8.46
CA PHE A 10 10.08 -5.50 9.73
C PHE A 10 11.16 -6.46 10.19
N THR A 11 12.20 -5.90 10.79
CA THR A 11 13.36 -6.53 11.39
C THR A 11 13.38 -6.22 12.89
N GLU A 12 14.55 -6.11 13.51
CA GLU A 12 14.70 -5.83 14.94
C GLU A 12 14.37 -4.37 15.30
N ASP A 13 14.62 -3.41 14.41
CA ASP A 13 14.26 -2.00 14.60
C ASP A 13 13.11 -1.57 13.67
N PRO A 14 11.84 -1.71 14.12
CA PRO A 14 10.69 -1.43 13.29
C PRO A 14 10.54 0.04 12.94
N TRP A 15 11.10 0.98 13.72
CA TRP A 15 11.00 2.40 13.43
C TRP A 15 11.90 2.78 12.26
N LEU A 16 13.13 2.25 12.26
CA LEU A 16 14.04 2.41 11.14
C LEU A 16 13.46 1.81 9.86
N ASP A 17 12.82 0.64 9.97
CA ASP A 17 12.16 -0.01 8.84
C ASP A 17 11.00 0.81 8.26
N VAL A 18 10.19 1.49 9.08
CA VAL A 18 9.17 2.42 8.56
C VAL A 18 9.81 3.55 7.75
N LEU A 19 10.93 4.10 8.24
CA LEU A 19 11.62 5.22 7.59
C LEU A 19 12.30 4.81 6.28
N GLN A 20 12.87 3.61 6.22
CA GLN A 20 13.75 3.19 5.13
C GLN A 20 13.05 2.26 4.12
N ASN A 21 12.22 1.32 4.58
CA ASN A 21 11.65 0.29 3.72
C ASN A 21 10.43 0.81 2.96
N ASN A 22 10.38 0.47 1.68
CA ASN A 22 9.19 0.71 0.87
C ASN A 22 8.12 -0.36 1.15
N PRO A 23 6.83 -0.02 1.04
CA PRO A 23 5.76 -1.01 1.00
C PRO A 23 6.03 -2.04 -0.10
N ILE A 24 5.72 -3.30 0.18
CA ILE A 24 5.79 -4.38 -0.80
C ILE A 24 4.48 -4.38 -1.61
N PRO A 25 4.55 -4.40 -2.96
CA PRO A 25 3.36 -4.46 -3.80
C PRO A 25 2.44 -5.61 -3.41
N ILE A 26 1.14 -5.33 -3.33
CA ILE A 26 0.17 -6.25 -2.74
C ILE A 26 0.05 -7.57 -3.53
N LEU A 27 0.33 -7.57 -4.82
CA LEU A 27 0.36 -8.79 -5.66
C LEU A 27 1.56 -9.70 -5.38
N GLN A 28 2.68 -9.17 -4.86
CA GLN A 28 3.79 -10.00 -4.41
C GLN A 28 3.46 -10.78 -3.14
N ARG A 29 2.47 -10.31 -2.39
CA ARG A 29 1.98 -10.94 -1.15
C ARG A 29 0.81 -11.89 -1.42
N ASN A 30 -0.09 -11.54 -2.34
CA ASN A 30 -1.20 -12.38 -2.76
C ASN A 30 -1.55 -12.13 -4.23
N GLY A 31 -1.14 -13.05 -5.10
CA GLY A 31 -1.37 -12.96 -6.55
C GLY A 31 -2.83 -13.15 -6.99
N ASN A 32 -3.74 -13.52 -6.08
CA ASN A 32 -5.16 -13.70 -6.40
C ASN A 32 -5.98 -12.41 -6.32
N ILE A 33 -5.37 -11.29 -5.91
CA ILE A 33 -6.05 -9.99 -5.82
C ILE A 33 -6.26 -9.41 -7.22
N PRO A 34 -7.44 -8.84 -7.53
CA PRO A 34 -7.67 -8.17 -8.81
C PRO A 34 -6.65 -7.07 -9.09
N ILE A 35 -6.07 -7.07 -10.30
CA ILE A 35 -4.99 -6.16 -10.71
C ILE A 35 -5.33 -4.67 -10.51
N LYS A 36 -6.58 -4.26 -10.75
CA LYS A 36 -7.02 -2.88 -10.57
C LYS A 36 -7.07 -2.47 -9.10
N LEU A 37 -7.61 -3.35 -8.25
CA LEU A 37 -7.63 -3.14 -6.80
C LEU A 37 -6.20 -3.05 -6.27
N ALA A 38 -5.32 -3.94 -6.73
CA ALA A 38 -3.93 -3.93 -6.34
C ALA A 38 -3.24 -2.59 -6.68
N GLY A 39 -3.44 -2.09 -7.90
CA GLY A 39 -2.89 -0.80 -8.32
C GLY A 39 -3.35 0.36 -7.42
N VAL A 40 -4.65 0.43 -7.08
CA VAL A 40 -5.17 1.49 -6.21
C VAL A 40 -4.61 1.39 -4.79
N VAL A 41 -4.46 0.18 -4.25
CA VAL A 41 -3.89 -0.03 -2.91
C VAL A 41 -2.39 0.32 -2.88
N ASP A 42 -1.62 -0.11 -3.88
CA ASP A 42 -0.18 0.18 -3.96
C ASP A 42 0.08 1.69 -4.12
N LEU A 43 -0.76 2.39 -4.90
CA LEU A 43 -0.74 3.86 -4.97
C LEU A 43 -1.02 4.49 -3.61
N ALA A 44 -2.00 3.99 -2.86
CA ALA A 44 -2.34 4.53 -1.54
C ALA A 44 -1.21 4.37 -0.50
N LEU A 45 -0.35 3.39 -0.68
CA LEU A 45 0.81 3.15 0.18
C LEU A 45 2.02 4.02 -0.19
N THR A 46 1.98 4.74 -1.31
CA THR A 46 3.07 5.62 -1.74
C THR A 46 3.08 6.91 -0.91
N GLU A 47 4.16 7.12 -0.15
CA GLU A 47 4.34 8.27 0.75
C GLU A 47 5.53 9.19 0.36
N LYS A 48 6.39 8.74 -0.57
CA LYS A 48 7.59 9.46 -1.02
C LYS A 48 7.47 9.81 -2.51
N PRO A 49 7.84 11.04 -2.93
CA PRO A 49 8.21 12.18 -2.08
C PRO A 49 7.02 12.80 -1.32
N GLN A 50 5.80 12.39 -1.66
CA GLN A 50 4.57 12.83 -1.00
C GLN A 50 3.54 11.70 -1.02
N ILE A 51 2.58 11.75 -0.09
CA ILE A 51 1.43 10.83 -0.07
C ILE A 51 0.66 10.94 -1.40
N TYR A 52 0.40 9.83 -2.08
CA TYR A 52 -0.26 9.88 -3.40
C TYR A 52 -1.69 10.42 -3.30
N PHE A 53 -2.53 9.80 -2.49
CA PHE A 53 -3.89 10.29 -2.23
C PHE A 53 -3.88 11.36 -1.15
N GLN A 54 -3.97 12.62 -1.58
CA GLN A 54 -3.97 13.80 -0.71
C GLN A 54 -5.23 13.94 0.17
N SER A 55 -6.24 13.09 -0.03
CA SER A 55 -7.42 13.03 0.83
C SER A 55 -8.05 11.64 0.82
N ALA A 56 -8.75 11.31 1.91
CA ALA A 56 -9.52 10.08 2.00
C ALA A 56 -10.63 10.00 0.93
N GLU A 57 -11.21 11.14 0.53
CA GLU A 57 -12.21 11.22 -0.53
C GLU A 57 -11.64 10.79 -1.89
N LYS A 58 -10.43 11.27 -2.25
CA LYS A 58 -9.77 10.86 -3.50
C LYS A 58 -9.47 9.37 -3.53
N PHE A 59 -8.99 8.82 -2.40
CA PHE A 59 -8.76 7.39 -2.28
C PHE A 59 -10.06 6.58 -2.40
N LYS A 60 -11.13 7.00 -1.71
CA LYS A 60 -12.45 6.37 -1.80
C LYS A 60 -12.98 6.37 -3.23
N LYS A 61 -12.87 7.51 -3.93
CA LYS A 61 -13.30 7.61 -5.33
C LYS A 61 -12.52 6.63 -6.22
N ALA A 62 -11.20 6.59 -6.08
CA ALA A 62 -10.37 5.64 -6.83
C ALA A 62 -10.77 4.18 -6.58
N LEU A 63 -11.18 3.81 -5.35
CA LEU A 63 -11.68 2.46 -5.05
C LEU A 63 -13.06 2.15 -5.63
N ILE A 64 -13.90 3.15 -5.89
CA ILE A 64 -15.23 2.96 -6.48
C ILE A 64 -15.14 2.88 -8.02
N ASP A 65 -14.16 3.57 -8.60
CA ASP A 65 -13.99 3.69 -10.06
C ASP A 65 -13.19 2.53 -10.70
N ILE A 66 -12.84 1.47 -9.95
CA ILE A 66 -12.09 0.30 -10.46
C ILE A 66 -12.94 -0.71 -11.25
#